data_AF-A0A7S2TMX1-F1
#
_entry.id   AF-A0A7S2TMX1-F1
#
_cell.length_a   1.000
_cell.length_b   1.000
_cell.length_c   1.000
_cell.angle_alpha   90.00
_cell.angle_beta   90.00
_cell.angle_gamma   90.00
#
_symmetry.space_group_name_H-M   'P 1'
#
loop_
_entity.id
_entity.type
_entity.pdbx_description
1 polymer ?
#
loop_
_entity_poly.entity_id
_entity_poly.type
_entity_poly.pdbx_seq_one_letter_code
_entity_poly.pdbx_strand_id
1 'polypeptide(L)'
;GIVHEEIPDPAKPGKVAHGLQILMNLPEAIKLDKPELISLHQADIPVATPSEGARVRILSGSQFGLSPETKSRKKAPIDITLLDCILKPSAVLHLEIPEDRVAWAMVIKGSGSTSTRRFTEEADLKGNLQKQQQQEQSLSLREMMNVVWERKGTKITISAGKENGLHVFLGHSTPLKGVMGGRQLRFFWCLSQGITRSH
;
A
#
# COMPACT_ATOMS: atom_id res chain seq x y z
N GLY A 1 4.45 15.47 19.38
CA GLY A 1 5.22 15.38 18.12
C GLY A 1 6.48 14.56 18.35
N ILE A 2 7.08 14.02 17.29
CA ILE A 2 8.37 13.31 17.31
C ILE A 2 9.36 14.11 16.46
N VAL A 3 10.60 14.21 16.93
CA VAL A 3 11.76 14.55 16.11
C VAL A 3 12.61 13.29 16.01
N HIS A 4 12.96 12.87 14.79
CA HIS A 4 13.74 11.65 14.57
C HIS A 4 14.71 11.82 13.39
N GLU A 5 15.69 10.93 13.33
CA GLU A 5 16.64 10.80 12.24
C GLU A 5 16.62 9.33 11.74
N GLU A 6 16.73 9.13 10.43
CA GLU A 6 16.83 7.81 9.81
C GLU A 6 18.14 7.73 9.03
N ILE A 7 19.12 7.02 9.59
CA ILE A 7 20.45 6.85 8.99
C ILE A 7 20.60 5.40 8.53
N PRO A 8 21.10 5.13 7.30
CA PRO A 8 21.46 3.78 6.88
C PRO A 8 22.43 3.12 7.88
N ASP A 9 22.28 1.81 8.07
CA ASP A 9 23.04 1.03 9.07
C ASP A 9 24.55 1.30 8.96
N PRO A 10 25.15 2.04 9.92
CA PRO A 10 26.56 2.41 9.85
C PRO A 10 27.49 1.20 10.01
N ALA A 11 26.99 0.06 10.50
CA ALA A 11 27.72 -1.20 10.56
C ALA A 11 27.81 -1.92 9.20
N LYS A 12 27.16 -1.40 8.15
CA LYS A 12 27.22 -1.93 6.78
C LYS A 12 27.63 -0.84 5.78
N PRO A 13 28.83 -0.26 5.92
CA PRO A 13 29.31 0.78 5.02
C PRO A 13 29.33 0.29 3.57
N GLY A 14 28.90 1.16 2.64
CA GLY A 14 28.80 0.86 1.22
C GLY A 14 27.55 0.07 0.79
N LYS A 15 26.67 -0.35 1.71
CA LYS A 15 25.37 -0.93 1.34
C LYS A 15 24.30 0.14 1.20
N VAL A 16 23.65 0.16 0.05
CA VAL A 16 22.49 1.01 -0.21
C VAL A 16 21.26 0.40 0.48
N ALA A 17 20.59 1.19 1.32
CA ALA A 17 19.30 0.82 1.87
C ALA A 17 18.20 1.15 0.87
N HIS A 18 17.37 0.16 0.52
CA HIS A 18 16.14 0.38 -0.23
C HIS A 18 14.95 0.24 0.73
N GLY A 19 14.21 1.32 0.91
CA GLY A 19 13.08 1.38 1.83
C GLY A 19 11.85 2.02 1.19
N LEU A 20 10.71 1.78 1.79
CA LEU A 20 9.45 2.44 1.47
C LEU A 20 8.95 3.13 2.73
N GLN A 21 8.73 4.44 2.65
CA GLN A 21 8.11 5.21 3.71
C GLN A 21 6.65 5.51 3.35
N ILE A 22 5.74 5.12 4.24
CA ILE A 22 4.30 5.34 4.08
C ILE A 22 3.83 6.23 5.22
N LEU A 23 3.36 7.42 4.87
CA LEU A 23 2.77 8.36 5.82
C LEU A 23 1.26 8.17 5.85
N MET A 24 0.74 7.91 7.05
CA MET A 24 -0.69 7.69 7.29
C MET A 24 -1.20 8.74 8.26
N ASN A 25 -2.37 9.31 7.95
CA ASN A 25 -3.02 10.24 8.86
C ASN A 25 -3.66 9.47 10.04
N LEU A 26 -3.79 10.13 11.18
CA LEU A 26 -4.47 9.60 12.36
C LEU A 26 -5.87 10.20 12.49
N PRO A 27 -6.86 9.43 13.01
CA PRO A 27 -8.12 9.97 13.46
C PRO A 27 -7.91 11.13 14.44
N GLU A 28 -8.80 12.14 14.39
CA GLU A 28 -8.72 13.32 15.25
C GLU A 28 -8.65 12.95 16.73
N ALA A 29 -9.43 11.94 17.15
CA ALA A 29 -9.51 11.46 18.52
C ALA A 29 -8.18 10.98 19.11
N ILE A 30 -7.22 10.57 18.27
CA ILE A 30 -5.91 10.04 18.71
C ILE A 30 -4.73 10.84 18.14
N LYS A 31 -5.01 11.98 17.50
CA LYS A 31 -3.99 12.77 16.79
C LYS A 31 -3.00 13.45 17.72
N LEU A 32 -3.41 13.68 18.97
CA LEU A 32 -2.60 14.30 20.03
C LEU A 32 -2.09 13.30 21.06
N ASP A 33 -2.35 12.00 20.86
CA ASP A 33 -1.88 10.95 21.74
C ASP A 33 -0.35 10.93 21.81
N LYS A 34 0.16 10.38 22.91
CA LYS A 34 1.61 10.20 23.07
C LYS A 34 2.14 9.37 21.90
N PRO A 35 3.23 9.79 21.25
CA PRO A 35 3.77 9.03 20.13
C PRO A 35 4.26 7.66 20.55
N GLU A 36 4.09 6.68 19.67
CA GLU A 36 4.47 5.30 19.91
C GLU A 36 5.27 4.72 18.75
N LEU A 37 6.27 3.90 19.08
CA LEU A 37 7.07 3.17 18.11
C LEU A 37 6.61 1.71 18.07
N ILE A 38 6.24 1.24 16.89
CA ILE A 38 5.89 -0.17 16.65
C ILE A 38 6.90 -0.72 15.63
N SER A 39 7.76 -1.64 16.06
CA SER A 39 8.83 -2.22 15.22
C SER A 39 8.50 -3.64 14.77
N LEU A 40 8.53 -3.93 13.47
CA LEU A 40 8.24 -5.26 12.89
C LEU A 40 9.48 -5.95 12.37
N HIS A 41 9.85 -7.06 13.03
CA HIS A 41 10.98 -7.89 12.62
C HIS A 41 10.56 -8.95 11.62
N GLN A 42 11.47 -9.32 10.71
CA GLN A 42 11.19 -10.25 9.63
C GLN A 42 10.65 -11.61 10.12
N ALA A 43 11.14 -12.12 11.26
CA ALA A 43 10.70 -13.39 11.84
C ALA A 43 9.23 -13.35 12.31
N ASP A 44 8.70 -12.16 12.57
CA ASP A 44 7.34 -11.97 13.05
C ASP A 44 6.33 -11.82 11.92
N ILE A 45 6.80 -11.52 10.70
CA ILE A 45 5.94 -11.28 9.53
C ILE A 45 5.36 -12.61 9.03
N PRO A 46 4.04 -12.83 9.13
CA PRO A 46 3.42 -14.02 8.55
C PRO A 46 3.52 -13.98 7.02
N VAL A 47 3.68 -15.16 6.43
CA VAL A 47 3.78 -15.32 4.97
C VAL A 47 2.71 -16.31 4.51
N ALA A 48 1.86 -15.86 3.58
CA ALA A 48 0.90 -16.69 2.88
C ALA A 48 1.42 -17.06 1.48
N THR A 49 1.00 -18.23 1.00
CA THR A 49 1.19 -18.70 -0.39
C THR A 49 -0.17 -19.11 -0.96
N PRO A 50 -1.07 -18.15 -1.25
CA PRO A 50 -2.48 -18.43 -1.53
C PRO A 50 -2.72 -19.12 -2.88
N SER A 51 -1.73 -19.07 -3.78
CA SER A 51 -1.76 -19.70 -5.10
C SER A 51 -0.33 -20.01 -5.54
N GLU A 52 -0.19 -20.88 -6.53
CA GLU A 52 1.11 -21.20 -7.11
C GLU A 52 1.78 -19.93 -7.65
N GLY A 53 3.03 -19.73 -7.26
CA GLY A 53 3.81 -18.57 -7.69
C GLY A 53 3.47 -17.26 -6.98
N ALA A 54 2.52 -17.24 -6.03
CA ALA A 54 2.21 -16.07 -5.21
C ALA A 54 2.76 -16.21 -3.79
N ARG A 55 3.51 -15.21 -3.33
CA ARG A 55 3.99 -15.08 -1.95
C ARG A 55 3.57 -13.74 -1.39
N VAL A 56 2.86 -13.74 -0.26
CA VAL A 56 2.32 -12.54 0.37
C VAL A 56 2.82 -12.42 1.80
N ARG A 57 3.50 -11.34 2.14
CA ARG A 57 3.89 -10.98 3.51
C ARG A 57 2.84 -10.03 4.11
N ILE A 58 2.34 -10.33 5.31
CA ILE A 58 1.33 -9.52 5.99
C ILE A 58 2.01 -8.64 7.03
N LEU A 59 2.09 -7.33 6.76
CA LEU A 59 2.85 -6.37 7.58
C LEU A 59 1.99 -5.68 8.64
N SER A 60 0.70 -5.51 8.36
CA SER A 60 -0.30 -4.96 9.30
C SER A 60 -1.68 -5.52 8.95
N GLY A 61 -2.59 -5.55 9.91
CA GLY A 61 -3.95 -6.03 9.70
C GLY A 61 -4.00 -7.55 9.54
N SER A 62 -4.94 -8.04 8.74
CA SER A 62 -5.17 -9.47 8.52
C SER A 62 -5.45 -9.76 7.05
N GLN A 63 -4.91 -10.87 6.55
CA GLN A 63 -5.22 -11.43 5.23
C GLN A 63 -4.95 -12.93 5.23
N PHE A 64 -5.77 -13.71 4.50
CA PHE A 64 -5.65 -15.18 4.42
C PHE A 64 -5.67 -15.87 5.81
N GLY A 65 -6.38 -15.29 6.79
CA GLY A 65 -6.42 -15.78 8.17
C GLY A 65 -5.12 -15.55 8.96
N LEU A 66 -4.16 -14.81 8.41
CA LEU A 66 -2.88 -14.51 9.06
C LEU A 66 -2.81 -13.03 9.46
N SER A 67 -2.22 -12.76 10.63
CA SER A 67 -1.96 -11.41 11.10
C SER A 67 -0.71 -11.37 12.00
N PRO A 68 0.20 -10.39 11.81
CA PRO A 68 1.35 -10.21 12.70
C PRO A 68 0.94 -9.87 14.14
N GLU A 69 -0.27 -9.35 14.36
CA GLU A 69 -0.79 -8.92 15.66
C GLU A 69 -1.04 -10.11 16.60
N THR A 70 -1.26 -11.31 16.04
CA THR A 70 -1.50 -12.54 16.83
C THR A 70 -0.28 -13.01 17.62
N LYS A 71 0.94 -12.54 17.27
CA LYS A 71 2.19 -12.87 17.96
C LYS A 71 2.51 -11.88 19.11
N SER A 72 1.49 -11.50 19.89
CA SER A 72 1.61 -10.58 21.05
C SER A 72 2.14 -9.18 20.71
N ARG A 73 1.79 -8.69 19.52
CA ARG A 73 2.31 -7.44 18.98
C ARG A 73 1.22 -6.36 19.03
N LYS A 74 1.62 -5.15 19.40
CA LYS A 74 0.70 -4.00 19.44
C LYS A 74 0.13 -3.75 18.04
N LYS A 75 -1.20 -3.76 17.96
CA LYS A 75 -1.96 -3.40 16.76
C LYS A 75 -1.69 -1.95 16.38
N ALA A 76 -1.63 -1.67 15.08
CA ALA A 76 -1.56 -0.30 14.60
C ALA A 76 -2.77 0.51 15.10
N PRO A 77 -2.61 1.79 15.48
CA PRO A 77 -3.71 2.60 16.03
C PRO A 77 -4.79 2.95 14.99
N ILE A 78 -4.56 2.59 13.72
CA ILE A 78 -5.48 2.74 12.60
C ILE A 78 -5.79 1.39 11.98
N ASP A 79 -7.02 1.23 11.50
CA ASP A 79 -7.44 0.00 10.83
C ASP A 79 -6.89 -0.05 9.40
N ILE A 80 -5.72 -0.67 9.25
CA ILE A 80 -5.03 -0.83 7.99
C ILE A 80 -4.47 -2.24 7.81
N THR A 81 -4.67 -2.78 6.60
CA THR A 81 -3.94 -3.94 6.12
C THR A 81 -2.85 -3.49 5.16
N LEU A 82 -1.62 -3.96 5.40
CA LEU A 82 -0.46 -3.71 4.54
C LEU A 82 0.15 -5.05 4.10
N LEU A 83 0.34 -5.22 2.80
CA LEU A 83 0.81 -6.45 2.18
C LEU A 83 2.00 -6.16 1.28
N ASP A 84 3.00 -7.03 1.36
CA ASP A 84 4.10 -7.07 0.41
C ASP A 84 4.03 -8.37 -0.41
N CYS A 85 3.75 -8.23 -1.71
CA CYS A 85 3.39 -9.35 -2.58
C CYS A 85 4.43 -9.55 -3.68
N ILE A 86 4.89 -10.79 -3.82
CA ILE A 86 5.78 -11.23 -4.90
C ILE A 86 5.07 -12.31 -5.69
N LEU A 87 4.88 -12.06 -6.99
CA LEU A 87 4.28 -12.97 -7.95
C LEU A 87 5.34 -13.40 -8.97
N LYS A 88 5.45 -14.71 -9.20
CA LYS A 88 6.18 -15.27 -10.34
C LYS A 88 5.49 -14.89 -11.66
N PRO A 89 6.19 -14.96 -12.81
CA PRO A 89 5.56 -14.70 -14.11
C PRO A 89 4.29 -15.54 -14.29
N SER A 90 3.26 -14.93 -14.87
CA SER A 90 1.91 -15.50 -15.07
C SER A 90 1.15 -15.91 -13.80
N ALA A 91 1.68 -15.70 -12.60
CA ALA A 91 0.96 -15.99 -11.37
C ALA A 91 -0.18 -14.99 -11.13
N VAL A 92 -1.25 -15.46 -10.50
CA VAL A 92 -2.45 -14.69 -10.20
C VAL A 92 -2.68 -14.69 -8.69
N LEU A 93 -2.95 -13.50 -8.15
CA LEU A 93 -3.28 -13.28 -6.75
C LEU A 93 -4.70 -12.72 -6.63
N HIS A 94 -5.50 -13.37 -5.79
CA HIS A 94 -6.81 -12.88 -5.39
C HIS A 94 -6.77 -12.35 -3.97
N LEU A 95 -7.29 -11.15 -3.77
CA LEU A 95 -7.37 -10.49 -2.48
C LEU A 95 -8.83 -10.17 -2.16
N GLU A 96 -9.32 -10.74 -1.07
CA GLU A 96 -10.53 -10.23 -0.44
C GLU A 96 -10.18 -8.98 0.36
N ILE A 97 -10.97 -7.94 0.18
CA ILE A 97 -10.90 -6.68 0.90
C ILE A 97 -12.35 -6.35 1.31
N PRO A 98 -12.59 -5.76 2.48
CA PRO A 98 -13.92 -5.27 2.86
C PRO A 98 -14.46 -4.15 1.95
N GLU A 99 -15.78 -4.05 1.78
CA GLU A 99 -16.40 -3.04 0.88
C GLU A 99 -16.27 -1.61 1.38
N ASP A 100 -16.10 -1.41 2.69
CA ASP A 100 -15.96 -0.11 3.36
C ASP A 100 -14.53 0.44 3.33
N ARG A 101 -13.60 -0.22 2.61
CA ARG A 101 -12.19 0.14 2.55
C ARG A 101 -11.75 0.65 1.19
N VAL A 102 -10.83 1.61 1.22
CA VAL A 102 -10.10 2.07 0.03
C VAL A 102 -8.80 1.29 -0.07
N ALA A 103 -8.45 0.87 -1.29
CA ALA A 103 -7.26 0.08 -1.56
C ALA A 103 -6.31 0.79 -2.52
N TRP A 104 -5.03 0.49 -2.42
CA TRP A 104 -3.98 1.06 -3.25
C TRP A 104 -2.86 0.04 -3.47
N ALA A 105 -2.07 0.28 -4.53
CA ALA A 105 -0.89 -0.48 -4.87
C ALA A 105 0.26 0.43 -5.29
N MET A 106 1.47 -0.03 -5.00
CA MET A 106 2.70 0.51 -5.54
C MET A 106 3.53 -0.62 -6.12
N VAL A 107 3.82 -0.54 -7.41
CA VAL A 107 4.67 -1.54 -8.08
C VAL A 107 6.12 -1.22 -7.80
N ILE A 108 6.79 -2.12 -7.09
CA ILE A 108 8.21 -2.02 -6.77
C ILE A 108 9.06 -2.46 -7.96
N LYS A 109 8.71 -3.61 -8.56
CA LYS A 109 9.47 -4.23 -9.64
C LYS A 109 8.55 -5.02 -10.57
N GLY A 110 8.90 -5.04 -11.85
CA GLY A 110 8.23 -5.82 -12.87
C GLY A 110 6.92 -5.20 -13.35
N SER A 111 6.03 -6.04 -13.87
CA SER A 111 4.79 -5.59 -14.50
C SER A 111 3.68 -6.61 -14.38
N GLY A 112 2.45 -6.14 -14.56
CA GLY A 112 1.27 -6.98 -14.47
C GLY A 112 0.00 -6.24 -14.84
N SER A 113 -1.12 -6.78 -14.42
CA SER A 113 -2.41 -6.12 -14.56
C SER A 113 -3.29 -6.34 -13.34
N THR A 114 -4.29 -5.49 -13.19
CA THR A 114 -5.36 -5.68 -12.22
C THR A 114 -6.70 -5.57 -12.92
N SER A 115 -7.68 -6.35 -12.45
CA SER A 115 -9.06 -6.32 -12.94
C SER A 115 -9.88 -5.15 -12.38
N THR A 116 -9.26 -4.26 -11.61
CA THR A 116 -9.93 -3.11 -10.96
C THR A 116 -9.98 -1.88 -11.88
N ARG A 117 -11.03 -1.06 -11.72
CA ARG A 117 -11.16 0.22 -12.45
C ARG A 117 -10.23 1.29 -11.85
N ARG A 118 -9.72 2.20 -12.69
CA ARG A 118 -8.97 3.39 -12.28
C ARG A 118 -9.93 4.59 -12.31
N PHE A 119 -9.79 5.46 -11.32
CA PHE A 119 -10.26 6.84 -11.44
C PHE A 119 -9.06 7.76 -11.29
N THR A 120 -8.93 8.70 -12.21
CA THR A 120 -8.07 9.88 -12.06
C THR A 120 -8.98 11.04 -11.70
N GLU A 121 -8.83 11.57 -10.49
CA GLU A 121 -9.39 12.86 -10.14
C GLU A 121 -8.37 13.94 -10.51
N GLU A 122 -8.55 14.55 -11.68
CA GLU A 122 -7.87 15.82 -12.00
C GLU A 122 -8.78 16.97 -11.59
N ALA A 123 -8.26 17.86 -10.74
CA ALA A 123 -8.90 19.15 -10.53
C ALA A 123 -8.61 20.01 -11.76
N ASP A 124 -9.64 20.55 -12.39
CA ASP A 124 -9.43 21.59 -13.41
C ASP A 124 -8.75 22.82 -12.76
N LEU A 125 -8.22 23.73 -13.58
CA LEU A 125 -7.58 24.97 -13.12
C LEU A 125 -8.50 25.85 -12.25
N LYS A 126 -9.80 25.53 -12.16
CA LYS A 126 -10.84 26.23 -11.40
C LYS A 126 -11.30 25.46 -10.16
N GLY A 127 -10.73 24.29 -9.87
CA GLY A 127 -11.02 23.49 -8.67
C GLY A 127 -12.28 22.62 -8.76
N ASN A 128 -12.87 22.44 -9.95
CA ASN A 128 -13.99 21.52 -10.13
C ASN A 128 -13.49 20.08 -10.23
N LEU A 129 -14.15 19.18 -9.52
CA LEU A 129 -13.92 17.74 -9.58
C LEU A 129 -14.66 17.16 -10.79
N GLN A 130 -13.94 16.87 -11.87
CA GLN A 130 -14.49 16.10 -12.97
C GLN A 130 -14.14 14.61 -12.77
N LYS A 131 -15.15 13.80 -12.46
CA LYS A 131 -15.02 12.33 -12.45
C LYS A 131 -15.01 11.82 -13.89
N GLN A 132 -13.82 11.61 -14.47
CA GLN A 132 -13.73 10.92 -15.75
C GLN A 132 -13.87 9.41 -15.52
N GLN A 133 -14.98 8.85 -16.02
CA GLN A 133 -15.23 7.41 -16.03
C GLN A 133 -14.54 6.80 -17.26
N GLN A 134 -13.52 5.96 -17.05
CA GLN A 134 -13.00 5.09 -18.12
C GLN A 134 -13.65 3.71 -18.03
N GLN A 135 -13.98 3.19 -19.21
CA GLN A 135 -14.64 1.91 -19.43
C GLN A 135 -13.79 0.74 -18.89
N GLU A 136 -14.45 -0.35 -18.53
CA GLU A 136 -13.90 -1.53 -17.87
C GLU A 136 -12.78 -2.18 -18.70
N GLN A 137 -11.54 -1.76 -18.44
CA GLN A 137 -10.35 -2.26 -19.12
C GLN A 137 -9.30 -2.58 -18.06
N SER A 138 -8.66 -3.74 -18.19
CA SER A 138 -7.58 -4.18 -17.31
C SER A 138 -6.51 -3.10 -17.21
N LEU A 139 -6.19 -2.65 -16.00
CA LEU A 139 -5.15 -1.65 -15.80
C LEU A 139 -3.79 -2.31 -15.87
N SER A 140 -2.90 -1.81 -16.74
CA SER A 140 -1.51 -2.22 -16.75
C SER A 140 -0.76 -1.62 -15.55
N LEU A 141 -0.05 -2.46 -14.81
CA LEU A 141 0.82 -2.09 -13.71
C LEU A 141 2.29 -2.18 -14.18
N ARG A 142 3.09 -1.15 -13.86
CA ARG A 142 4.52 -1.07 -14.22
C ARG A 142 5.30 -0.42 -13.07
N GLU A 143 6.61 -0.63 -13.05
CA GLU A 143 7.52 -0.05 -12.05
C GLU A 143 7.27 1.44 -11.82
N MET A 144 7.39 1.86 -10.55
CA MET A 144 7.18 3.24 -10.12
C MET A 144 5.76 3.79 -10.33
N MET A 145 4.78 2.94 -10.70
CA MET A 145 3.37 3.33 -10.72
C MET A 145 2.77 3.24 -9.32
N ASN A 146 2.23 4.38 -8.86
CA ASN A 146 1.29 4.45 -7.75
C ASN A 146 -0.13 4.36 -8.31
N VAL A 147 -0.91 3.39 -7.83
CA VAL A 147 -2.30 3.22 -8.25
C VAL A 147 -3.18 3.24 -7.01
N VAL A 148 -4.06 4.22 -6.93
CA VAL A 148 -5.15 4.25 -5.95
C VAL A 148 -6.39 3.68 -6.61
N TRP A 149 -7.05 2.73 -5.96
CA TRP A 149 -8.28 2.12 -6.45
C TRP A 149 -9.47 2.63 -5.64
N GLU A 150 -10.50 3.09 -6.35
CA GLU A 150 -11.87 3.09 -5.85
C GLU A 150 -12.61 1.95 -6.56
N ARG A 151 -13.27 1.07 -5.82
CA ARG A 151 -13.82 -0.19 -6.34
C ARG A 151 -15.26 -0.44 -5.92
N LYS A 152 -15.94 -1.33 -6.64
CA LYS A 152 -17.18 -2.00 -6.21
C LYS A 152 -16.90 -3.49 -5.96
N GLY A 153 -17.47 -4.07 -4.90
CA GLY A 153 -17.33 -5.49 -4.53
C GLY A 153 -16.10 -5.79 -3.67
N THR A 154 -15.96 -7.04 -3.22
CA THR A 154 -14.97 -7.46 -2.19
C THR A 154 -13.65 -7.98 -2.73
N LYS A 155 -13.52 -8.28 -4.04
CA LYS A 155 -12.36 -9.00 -4.58
C LYS A 155 -11.51 -8.15 -5.53
N ILE A 156 -10.19 -8.15 -5.32
CA ILE A 156 -9.19 -7.63 -6.27
C ILE A 156 -8.42 -8.82 -6.85
N THR A 157 -8.22 -8.81 -8.17
CA THR A 157 -7.36 -9.78 -8.85
C THR A 157 -6.16 -9.07 -9.47
N ILE A 158 -4.97 -9.54 -9.15
CA ILE A 158 -3.69 -9.04 -9.66
C ILE A 158 -3.01 -10.18 -10.39
N SER A 159 -2.56 -9.92 -11.61
CA SER A 159 -1.86 -10.90 -12.46
C SER A 159 -0.48 -10.37 -12.80
N ALA A 160 0.55 -11.20 -12.62
CA ALA A 160 1.89 -10.88 -13.11
C ALA A 160 1.95 -10.97 -14.65
N GLY A 161 2.86 -10.22 -15.26
CA GLY A 161 3.18 -10.34 -16.67
C GLY A 161 3.70 -11.73 -17.04
N LYS A 162 3.67 -12.06 -18.34
CA LYS A 162 4.09 -13.38 -18.83
C LYS A 162 5.58 -13.67 -18.65
N GLU A 163 6.41 -12.63 -18.83
CA GLU A 163 7.87 -12.76 -18.82
C GLU A 163 8.48 -12.25 -17.51
N ASN A 164 7.95 -11.15 -16.98
CA ASN A 164 8.42 -10.55 -15.74
C ASN A 164 7.46 -10.87 -14.61
N GLY A 165 8.01 -11.29 -13.47
CA GLY A 165 7.25 -11.36 -12.22
C GLY A 165 6.77 -9.97 -11.78
N LEU A 166 6.01 -9.93 -10.70
CA LEU A 166 5.48 -8.69 -10.14
C LEU A 166 5.80 -8.61 -8.65
N HIS A 167 6.51 -7.55 -8.25
CA HIS A 167 6.67 -7.18 -6.85
C HIS A 167 5.83 -5.93 -6.60
N VAL A 168 4.77 -6.08 -5.82
CA VAL A 168 3.79 -5.02 -5.57
C VAL A 168 3.52 -4.91 -4.07
N PHE A 169 3.61 -3.69 -3.57
CA PHE A 169 3.17 -3.34 -2.22
C PHE A 169 1.71 -2.90 -2.29
N LEU A 170 0.89 -3.38 -1.38
CA LEU A 170 -0.55 -3.17 -1.37
C LEU A 170 -0.99 -2.73 0.01
N GLY A 171 -1.94 -1.82 0.07
CA GLY A 171 -2.60 -1.50 1.32
C GLY A 171 -4.07 -1.20 1.13
N HIS A 172 -4.82 -1.41 2.21
CA HIS A 172 -6.20 -0.96 2.26
C HIS A 172 -6.61 -0.63 3.70
N SER A 173 -7.40 0.43 3.84
CA SER A 173 -7.84 0.94 5.14
C SER A 173 -9.24 1.53 5.05
N THR A 174 -9.85 1.68 6.23
CA THR A 174 -11.08 2.45 6.37
C THR A 174 -10.75 3.94 6.23
N PRO A 175 -11.41 4.69 5.33
CA PRO A 175 -11.19 6.13 5.21
C PRO A 175 -11.50 6.87 6.50
N LEU A 176 -10.67 7.86 6.85
CA LEU A 176 -10.97 8.74 7.98
C LEU A 176 -12.20 9.60 7.63
N LYS A 177 -13.15 9.68 8.57
CA LYS A 177 -14.28 10.62 8.50
C LYS A 177 -13.82 11.96 9.10
N GLY A 178 -13.97 13.08 8.37
CA GLY A 178 -13.67 14.42 8.89
C GLY A 178 -13.08 15.39 7.86
N VAL A 179 -12.99 16.67 8.24
CA VAL A 179 -12.39 17.74 7.43
C VAL A 179 -10.97 18.01 7.93
N MET A 180 -9.95 17.80 7.11
CA MET A 180 -8.67 18.47 7.35
C MET A 180 -8.79 19.92 6.89
N GLY A 181 -8.74 20.87 7.83
CA GLY A 181 -8.53 22.30 7.58
C GLY A 181 -9.08 22.84 6.26
N GLY A 182 -10.39 23.08 6.19
CA GLY A 182 -11.00 23.93 5.17
C GLY A 182 -11.06 23.42 3.73
N ARG A 183 -10.68 22.17 3.42
CA ARG A 183 -10.92 21.57 2.10
C ARG A 183 -11.36 20.11 2.26
N GLN A 184 -12.51 19.81 1.66
CA GLN A 184 -13.11 18.48 1.55
C GLN A 184 -12.04 17.44 1.13
N LEU A 185 -12.08 16.27 1.77
CA LEU A 185 -11.13 15.15 1.69
C LEU A 185 -10.36 15.08 0.37
N ARG A 186 -9.09 15.52 0.41
CA ARG A 186 -8.10 15.20 -0.62
C ARG A 186 -7.37 13.95 -0.17
N PHE A 187 -7.42 12.89 -0.97
CA PHE A 187 -6.57 11.72 -0.80
C PHE A 187 -5.11 12.10 -1.10
N PHE A 188 -4.44 12.76 -0.14
CA PHE A 188 -3.03 13.09 -0.27
C PHE A 188 -2.19 11.89 0.18
N TRP A 189 -1.85 11.03 -0.76
CA TRP A 189 -0.73 10.09 -0.61
C TRP A 189 0.55 10.85 -0.96
N CYS A 190 1.23 11.41 0.03
CA CYS A 190 2.60 11.88 -0.17
C CYS A 190 3.55 10.69 0.00
N LEU A 191 3.82 10.02 -1.11
CA LEU A 191 4.90 9.04 -1.23
C LEU A 191 6.18 9.83 -1.58
N SER A 192 7.01 10.15 -0.59
CA SER A 192 8.37 10.61 -0.88
C SER A 192 9.19 9.39 -1.28
N GLN A 193 9.59 9.34 -2.56
CA GLN A 193 10.57 8.37 -3.01
C GLN A 193 11.97 8.93 -2.79
N GLY A 194 12.65 8.47 -1.74
CA GLY A 194 14.09 8.61 -1.61
C GLY A 194 14.79 7.58 -2.49
N ILE A 195 14.83 7.79 -3.81
CA ILE A 195 15.70 7.02 -4.71
C ILE A 195 17.00 7.79 -4.85
N THR A 196 18.03 7.41 -4.08
CA THR A 196 19.41 7.76 -4.41
C THR A 196 19.94 6.76 -5.44
N ARG A 197 20.08 7.20 -6.69
CA ARG A 197 20.91 6.54 -7.70
C ARG A 197 22.26 7.23 -7.75
N SER A 198 23.35 6.48 -7.69
CA SER A 198 24.63 6.88 -8.27
C SER A 198 25.04 5.85 -9.31
N HIS A 199 25.49 6.35 -10.46
CA HIS A 199 26.15 5.59 -11.53
C HIS A 199 27.42 4.91 -11.05
#